data_AF-A0A4V1SZF0-F1
#
_entry.id   AF-A0A4V1SZF0-F1
#
_cell.length_a   1.000
_cell.length_b   1.000
_cell.length_c   1.000
_cell.angle_alpha   90.00
_cell.angle_beta   90.00
_cell.angle_gamma   90.00
#
_symmetry.space_group_name_H-M   'P 1'
#
loop_
_entity.id
_entity.type
_entity.pdbx_description
1 polymer ?
#
loop_
_entity_poly.entity_id
_entity_poly.type
_entity_poly.pdbx_seq_one_letter_code
_entity_poly.pdbx_strand_id
1 'polypeptide(L)'
;MTITWPTGNTGNGCMLLNMQNGKPLFSSIQLGKEGAYHTIIENTDPEFILTKGKRDLISQNGWNIFFDKVPLKPHQSYKINFKKKSASVSTSGTRTIISIDGVEAPDFQGKLEITLYNGQPLFNVAAVISTQIDSTAILYDAGLVSKQQSVKSISWSDVYDKMQISSKLADTTQNVAVKYRTIIGKNPSGSIAVFPAPHQYFYPLDEAFNLKFVWYGNNYRNLLPGFGFGIRQDLYGDNRYVPWFNAPPGTQQRLNFFCLLSTGIPTALLAEVKKYTHNDSYKPLPGYKTMSSHFHNEFTSRVVLAGKPFTDSPSFIKVFKNLGVNIVHLAEFHGTGHPRGPDEQRLLELKTLFNQCERLSSANFLLLP
;
A
#
# COMPACT_ATOMS: atom_id res chain seq x y z
N MET A 1 -28.97 -7.28 -3.43
CA MET A 1 -28.90 -7.10 -1.96
C MET A 1 -28.55 -5.65 -1.69
N THR A 2 -29.28 -4.96 -0.82
CA THR A 2 -29.01 -3.56 -0.47
C THR A 2 -28.53 -3.50 0.98
N ILE A 3 -27.40 -2.85 1.22
CA ILE A 3 -26.86 -2.64 2.57
C ILE A 3 -26.70 -1.14 2.78
N THR A 4 -27.16 -0.65 3.93
CA THR A 4 -26.91 0.72 4.38
C THR A 4 -26.07 0.69 5.65
N TRP A 5 -25.24 1.72 5.85
CA TRP A 5 -24.48 1.90 7.08
C TRP A 5 -24.31 3.38 7.40
N PRO A 6 -24.23 3.75 8.70
CA PRO A 6 -24.00 5.13 9.09
C PRO A 6 -22.56 5.55 8.74
N THR A 7 -22.40 6.74 8.15
CA THR A 7 -21.11 7.29 7.70
C THR A 7 -20.74 8.56 8.46
N GLY A 8 -21.27 8.71 9.67
CA GLY A 8 -21.05 9.87 10.53
C GLY A 8 -21.72 11.12 9.95
N ASN A 9 -21.00 12.23 9.92
CA ASN A 9 -21.54 13.53 9.47
C ASN A 9 -21.97 13.54 7.98
N THR A 10 -21.57 12.54 7.20
CA THR A 10 -21.93 12.42 5.78
C THR A 10 -23.28 11.71 5.56
N GLY A 11 -23.97 11.30 6.63
CA GLY A 11 -25.25 10.60 6.57
C GLY A 11 -25.07 9.10 6.58
N ASN A 12 -25.55 8.44 5.52
CA ASN A 12 -25.50 7.01 5.32
C ASN A 12 -24.80 6.67 4.00
N GLY A 13 -24.05 5.58 4.02
CA GLY A 13 -23.64 4.87 2.83
C GLY A 13 -24.75 3.91 2.40
N CYS A 14 -24.91 3.71 1.09
CA CYS A 14 -25.77 2.69 0.51
C CYS A 14 -24.98 1.90 -0.54
N MET A 15 -24.96 0.58 -0.40
CA MET A 15 -24.26 -0.33 -1.29
C MET A 15 -25.26 -1.32 -1.88
N LEU A 16 -25.43 -1.28 -3.20
CA LEU A 16 -26.26 -2.22 -3.93
C LEU A 16 -25.36 -3.31 -4.53
N LEU A 17 -25.46 -4.51 -3.96
CA LEU A 17 -24.73 -5.69 -4.37
C LEU A 17 -25.56 -6.54 -5.35
N ASN A 18 -24.98 -6.83 -6.52
CA ASN A 18 -25.54 -7.76 -7.48
C ASN A 18 -24.92 -9.14 -7.31
N MET A 19 -25.75 -10.09 -6.89
CA MET A 19 -25.37 -11.48 -6.64
C MET A 19 -25.41 -12.36 -7.91
N GLN A 20 -25.84 -11.81 -9.05
CA GLN A 20 -25.81 -12.53 -10.32
C GLN A 20 -24.36 -12.66 -10.82
N ASN A 21 -23.98 -13.89 -11.17
CA ASN A 21 -22.68 -14.18 -11.79
C ASN A 21 -22.56 -13.52 -13.17
N GLY A 22 -21.37 -13.01 -13.51
CA GLY A 22 -21.10 -12.31 -14.77
C GLY A 22 -21.54 -10.85 -14.84
N LYS A 23 -22.23 -10.34 -13.80
CA LYS A 23 -22.55 -8.92 -13.61
C LYS A 23 -21.62 -8.29 -12.56
N PRO A 24 -21.34 -6.97 -12.61
CA PRO A 24 -20.53 -6.32 -11.59
C PRO A 24 -21.09 -6.50 -10.19
N LEU A 25 -20.24 -6.78 -9.19
CA LEU A 25 -20.66 -6.94 -7.80
C LEU A 25 -21.26 -5.65 -7.25
N PHE A 26 -20.58 -4.52 -7.43
CA PHE A 26 -21.10 -3.23 -7.03
C PHE A 26 -21.96 -2.67 -8.16
N SER A 27 -23.27 -2.86 -8.07
CA SER A 27 -24.19 -2.13 -8.95
C SER A 27 -24.07 -0.64 -8.71
N SER A 28 -24.08 -0.22 -7.44
CA SER A 28 -23.78 1.15 -7.04
C SER A 28 -23.26 1.22 -5.62
N ILE A 29 -22.41 2.22 -5.38
CA ILE A 29 -22.00 2.67 -4.05
C ILE A 29 -22.34 4.14 -3.96
N GLN A 30 -23.14 4.49 -2.97
CA GLN A 30 -23.74 5.80 -2.83
C GLN A 30 -23.48 6.36 -1.43
N LEU A 31 -23.49 7.68 -1.34
CA LEU A 31 -23.36 8.42 -0.09
C LEU A 31 -24.42 9.52 -0.04
N GLY A 32 -25.07 9.71 1.10
CA GLY A 32 -26.08 10.75 1.25
C GLY A 32 -26.98 10.55 2.46
N LYS A 33 -28.13 11.21 2.46
CA LYS A 33 -29.17 11.01 3.48
C LYS A 33 -30.32 10.22 2.89
N GLU A 34 -31.18 9.69 3.75
CA GLU A 34 -32.39 9.00 3.30
C GLU A 34 -33.21 9.92 2.38
N GLY A 35 -33.53 9.44 1.17
CA GLY A 35 -34.19 10.21 0.11
C GLY A 35 -33.28 11.04 -0.81
N ALA A 36 -31.97 11.18 -0.51
CA ALA A 36 -31.03 11.98 -1.29
C ALA A 36 -29.63 11.32 -1.34
N TYR A 37 -29.52 10.22 -2.10
CA TYR A 37 -28.25 9.51 -2.31
C TYR A 37 -27.54 10.00 -3.58
N HIS A 38 -26.23 10.25 -3.46
CA HIS A 38 -25.35 10.53 -4.58
C HIS A 38 -24.57 9.27 -4.96
N THR A 39 -24.69 8.83 -6.20
CA THR A 39 -23.88 7.72 -6.72
C THR A 39 -22.42 8.13 -6.85
N ILE A 40 -21.54 7.52 -6.06
CA ILE A 40 -20.11 7.79 -6.09
C ILE A 40 -19.44 7.00 -7.20
N ILE A 41 -19.80 5.71 -7.29
CA ILE A 41 -19.32 4.78 -8.32
C ILE A 41 -20.37 3.69 -8.56
N GLU A 42 -20.41 3.17 -9.78
CA GLU A 42 -21.38 2.16 -10.21
C GLU A 42 -20.78 1.19 -11.22
N ASN A 43 -21.41 0.03 -11.35
CA ASN A 43 -21.04 -1.02 -12.31
C ASN A 43 -19.56 -1.44 -12.23
N THR A 44 -19.04 -1.59 -11.01
CA THR A 44 -17.65 -1.99 -10.74
C THR A 44 -17.55 -3.33 -10.00
N ASP A 45 -16.44 -4.02 -10.23
CA ASP A 45 -16.03 -5.21 -9.50
C ASP A 45 -14.80 -4.91 -8.65
N PRO A 46 -14.72 -5.41 -7.40
CA PRO A 46 -13.45 -5.54 -6.72
C PRO A 46 -12.68 -6.70 -7.35
N GLU A 47 -11.53 -6.40 -7.94
CA GLU A 47 -10.71 -7.38 -8.65
C GLU A 47 -9.33 -7.51 -7.99
N PHE A 48 -8.77 -8.72 -8.06
CA PHE A 48 -7.50 -9.08 -7.43
C PHE A 48 -6.64 -9.89 -8.39
N ILE A 49 -5.33 -9.63 -8.37
CA ILE A 49 -4.32 -10.49 -8.96
C ILE A 49 -3.50 -11.10 -7.82
N LEU A 50 -3.44 -12.41 -7.74
CA LEU A 50 -2.57 -13.14 -6.83
C LEU A 50 -1.29 -13.54 -7.59
N THR A 51 -0.14 -13.15 -7.09
CA THR A 51 1.15 -13.71 -7.55
C THR A 51 1.60 -14.75 -6.54
N LYS A 52 1.72 -15.99 -7.01
CA LYS A 52 2.16 -17.15 -6.22
C LYS A 52 3.60 -17.49 -6.57
N GLY A 53 4.44 -17.55 -5.55
CA GLY A 53 5.83 -18.02 -5.62
C GLY A 53 6.10 -19.06 -4.55
N LYS A 54 7.39 -19.37 -4.35
CA LYS A 54 7.83 -20.41 -3.40
C LYS A 54 8.92 -19.91 -2.45
N ARG A 55 8.70 -20.10 -1.15
CA ARG A 55 9.69 -19.87 -0.10
C ARG A 55 10.77 -20.93 -0.10
N ASP A 56 11.97 -20.56 0.29
CA ASP A 56 13.02 -21.50 0.66
C ASP A 56 12.98 -21.70 2.19
N LEU A 57 12.17 -22.65 2.63
CA LEU A 57 12.05 -22.97 4.05
C LEU A 57 13.25 -23.76 4.60
N ILE A 58 14.18 -24.19 3.75
CA ILE A 58 15.27 -25.09 4.12
C ILE A 58 16.52 -24.30 4.48
N SER A 59 16.90 -23.32 3.64
CA SER A 59 18.21 -22.67 3.79
C SER A 59 18.37 -21.93 5.11
N GLN A 60 17.31 -21.32 5.65
CA GLN A 60 17.38 -20.57 6.91
C GLN A 60 16.04 -20.50 7.65
N ASN A 61 15.95 -21.05 8.86
CA ASN A 61 14.92 -20.71 9.85
C ASN A 61 13.44 -20.83 9.38
N GLY A 62 13.15 -21.71 8.42
CA GLY A 62 11.78 -22.01 7.97
C GLY A 62 11.01 -20.77 7.49
N TRP A 63 9.79 -20.60 8.00
CA TRP A 63 8.92 -19.48 7.65
C TRP A 63 9.43 -18.10 8.10
N ASN A 64 10.45 -18.06 8.96
CA ASN A 64 11.10 -16.83 9.40
C ASN A 64 12.26 -16.41 8.48
N ILE A 65 12.48 -17.08 7.35
CA ILE A 65 13.50 -16.68 6.39
C ILE A 65 13.25 -15.25 5.89
N PHE A 66 14.21 -14.36 6.12
CA PHE A 66 14.22 -13.01 5.56
C PHE A 66 15.03 -12.96 4.26
N PHE A 67 16.20 -13.61 4.24
CA PHE A 67 17.14 -13.62 3.12
C PHE A 67 16.72 -14.60 2.01
N ASP A 68 15.46 -14.53 1.57
CA ASP A 68 14.89 -15.39 0.54
C ASP A 68 14.69 -14.63 -0.77
N LYS A 69 15.09 -15.21 -1.90
CA LYS A 69 15.01 -14.63 -3.26
C LYS A 69 13.83 -15.17 -4.07
N VAL A 70 12.62 -14.97 -3.56
CA VAL A 70 11.40 -15.51 -4.18
C VAL A 70 11.20 -15.07 -5.64
N PRO A 71 11.44 -13.81 -6.05
CA PRO A 71 11.21 -13.36 -7.42
C PRO A 71 12.10 -14.06 -8.46
N LEU A 72 13.24 -14.62 -8.02
CA LEU A 72 14.17 -15.33 -8.89
C LEU A 72 13.82 -16.82 -9.07
N LYS A 73 12.82 -17.31 -8.34
CA LYS A 73 12.27 -18.66 -8.48
C LYS A 73 11.05 -18.63 -9.39
N PRO A 74 10.61 -19.79 -9.92
CA PRO A 74 9.35 -19.87 -10.66
C PRO A 74 8.19 -19.29 -9.86
N HIS A 75 7.47 -18.35 -10.46
CA HIS A 75 6.30 -17.71 -9.90
C HIS A 75 5.32 -17.38 -11.03
N GLN A 76 4.05 -17.24 -10.68
CA GLN A 76 2.99 -16.99 -11.65
C GLN A 76 1.94 -16.06 -11.05
N SER A 77 1.44 -15.14 -11.87
CA SER A 77 0.33 -14.27 -11.50
C SER A 77 -0.97 -14.77 -12.10
N TYR A 78 -2.03 -14.75 -11.29
CA TYR A 78 -3.36 -15.20 -11.66
C TYR A 78 -4.38 -14.13 -11.29
N LYS A 79 -5.35 -13.89 -12.18
CA LYS A 79 -6.60 -13.25 -11.77
C LYS A 79 -7.26 -14.17 -10.73
N ILE A 80 -7.71 -13.60 -9.60
CA ILE A 80 -8.58 -14.33 -8.68
C ILE A 80 -9.97 -14.40 -9.28
N ASN A 81 -10.49 -15.61 -9.44
CA ASN A 81 -11.84 -15.83 -9.93
C ASN A 81 -12.85 -15.65 -8.80
N PHE A 82 -14.01 -15.07 -9.13
CA PHE A 82 -15.09 -14.89 -8.18
C PHE A 82 -16.42 -15.33 -8.78
N LYS A 83 -16.85 -16.54 -8.39
CA LYS A 83 -18.15 -17.10 -8.73
C LYS A 83 -19.04 -16.98 -7.50
N LYS A 84 -19.80 -15.89 -7.42
CA LYS A 84 -20.69 -15.54 -6.30
C LYS A 84 -21.62 -16.72 -5.97
N LYS A 85 -21.57 -17.19 -4.73
CA LYS A 85 -22.43 -18.24 -4.17
C LYS A 85 -23.33 -17.63 -3.09
N SER A 86 -23.31 -18.17 -1.88
CA SER A 86 -23.98 -17.66 -0.69
C SER A 86 -23.38 -16.34 -0.22
N ALA A 87 -24.23 -15.50 0.37
CA ALA A 87 -23.81 -14.30 1.09
C ALA A 87 -24.37 -14.33 2.51
N SER A 88 -23.56 -13.94 3.49
CA SER A 88 -23.96 -13.81 4.89
C SER A 88 -23.53 -12.45 5.43
N VAL A 89 -24.33 -11.88 6.34
CA VAL A 89 -24.02 -10.62 7.01
C VAL A 89 -23.84 -10.89 8.49
N SER A 90 -22.79 -10.31 9.07
CA SER A 90 -22.51 -10.38 10.51
C SER A 90 -22.03 -9.02 11.01
N THR A 91 -22.01 -8.84 12.34
CA THR A 91 -21.53 -7.61 12.97
C THR A 91 -20.48 -7.95 14.01
N SER A 92 -19.42 -7.14 14.10
CA SER A 92 -18.37 -7.24 15.11
C SER A 92 -17.99 -5.85 15.59
N GLY A 93 -18.42 -5.49 16.80
CA GLY A 93 -18.30 -4.13 17.32
C GLY A 93 -18.98 -3.12 16.38
N THR A 94 -18.22 -2.13 15.91
CA THR A 94 -18.70 -1.09 14.98
C THR A 94 -18.58 -1.48 13.51
N ARG A 95 -18.42 -2.77 13.18
CA ARG A 95 -18.20 -3.25 11.82
C ARG A 95 -19.34 -4.14 11.36
N THR A 96 -19.86 -3.88 10.17
CA THR A 96 -20.76 -4.80 9.45
C THR A 96 -19.95 -5.54 8.39
N ILE A 97 -19.94 -6.86 8.45
CA ILE A 97 -19.15 -7.73 7.57
C ILE A 97 -20.09 -8.53 6.69
N ILE A 98 -20.01 -8.29 5.38
CA ILE A 98 -20.66 -9.08 4.35
C ILE A 98 -19.64 -10.08 3.83
N SER A 99 -19.89 -11.38 4.01
CA SER A 99 -19.10 -12.47 3.43
C SER A 99 -19.82 -13.04 2.23
N ILE A 100 -19.11 -13.24 1.12
CA ILE A 100 -19.63 -13.84 -0.10
C ILE A 100 -18.71 -14.97 -0.55
N ASP A 101 -19.22 -16.19 -0.58
CA ASP A 101 -18.43 -17.37 -0.95
C ASP A 101 -18.15 -17.45 -2.45
N GLY A 102 -17.10 -18.19 -2.81
CA GLY A 102 -16.77 -18.53 -4.19
C GLY A 102 -15.61 -17.75 -4.79
N VAL A 103 -14.67 -17.31 -3.94
CA VAL A 103 -13.37 -16.79 -4.38
C VAL A 103 -12.41 -17.96 -4.57
N GLU A 104 -11.81 -18.06 -5.75
CA GLU A 104 -10.97 -19.19 -6.16
C GLU A 104 -9.77 -18.68 -6.98
N ALA A 105 -8.58 -19.24 -6.72
CA ALA A 105 -7.38 -19.08 -7.54
C ALA A 105 -6.60 -20.41 -7.52
N PRO A 106 -5.60 -20.64 -8.39
CA PRO A 106 -4.89 -21.92 -8.38
C PRO A 106 -4.27 -22.25 -7.02
N ASP A 107 -4.73 -23.35 -6.41
CA ASP A 107 -4.42 -23.85 -5.06
C ASP A 107 -4.98 -23.01 -3.89
N PHE A 108 -5.88 -22.07 -4.18
CA PHE A 108 -6.51 -21.21 -3.19
C PHE A 108 -8.03 -21.22 -3.31
N GLN A 109 -8.69 -21.24 -2.16
CA GLN A 109 -10.13 -21.08 -2.07
C GLN A 109 -10.50 -20.20 -0.88
N GLY A 110 -11.66 -19.56 -0.97
CA GLY A 110 -12.23 -18.81 0.14
C GLY A 110 -13.40 -17.94 -0.28
N LYS A 111 -13.43 -16.73 0.26
CA LYS A 111 -14.55 -15.82 0.18
C LYS A 111 -14.11 -14.38 0.01
N LEU A 112 -15.01 -13.55 -0.49
CA LEU A 112 -14.87 -12.11 -0.50
C LEU A 112 -15.51 -11.56 0.77
N GLU A 113 -14.81 -10.72 1.51
CA GLU A 113 -15.36 -9.99 2.64
C GLU A 113 -15.40 -8.49 2.35
N ILE A 114 -16.57 -7.87 2.53
CA ILE A 114 -16.74 -6.43 2.54
C ILE A 114 -17.03 -6.02 3.98
N THR A 115 -16.16 -5.21 4.56
CA THR A 115 -16.31 -4.69 5.93
C THR A 115 -16.65 -3.21 5.88
N LEU A 116 -17.85 -2.86 6.31
CA LEU A 116 -18.33 -1.48 6.47
C LEU A 116 -17.98 -0.99 7.88
N TYR A 117 -17.40 0.20 7.99
CA TYR A 117 -17.04 0.79 9.28
C TYR A 117 -18.08 1.82 9.71
N ASN A 118 -18.92 1.47 10.69
CA ASN A 118 -20.01 2.33 11.14
C ASN A 118 -19.44 3.63 11.74
N GLY A 119 -20.01 4.76 11.31
CA GLY A 119 -19.58 6.11 11.67
C GLY A 119 -18.59 6.74 10.68
N GLN A 120 -18.17 6.02 9.63
CA GLN A 120 -17.25 6.54 8.63
C GLN A 120 -17.69 6.14 7.21
N PRO A 121 -17.47 7.00 6.19
CA PRO A 121 -17.69 6.64 4.78
C PRO A 121 -16.59 5.70 4.25
N LEU A 122 -16.16 4.74 5.06
CA LEU A 122 -15.05 3.83 4.84
C LEU A 122 -15.56 2.38 4.76
N PHE A 123 -15.05 1.63 3.80
CA PHE A 123 -15.16 0.19 3.78
C PHE A 123 -13.86 -0.48 3.34
N ASN A 124 -13.68 -1.74 3.72
CA ASN A 124 -12.58 -2.60 3.29
C ASN A 124 -13.14 -3.73 2.43
N VAL A 125 -12.42 -4.09 1.37
CA VAL A 125 -12.72 -5.27 0.55
C VAL A 125 -11.54 -6.22 0.64
N ALA A 126 -11.79 -7.49 0.93
CA ALA A 126 -10.76 -8.50 1.08
C ALA A 126 -11.11 -9.81 0.38
N ALA A 127 -10.22 -10.32 -0.46
CA ALA A 127 -10.20 -11.74 -0.78
C ALA A 127 -9.55 -12.49 0.40
N VAL A 128 -10.36 -13.21 1.17
CA VAL A 128 -9.90 -14.05 2.28
C VAL A 128 -9.75 -15.47 1.76
N ILE A 129 -8.51 -15.87 1.49
CA ILE A 129 -8.18 -17.13 0.82
C ILE A 129 -7.21 -17.95 1.65
N SER A 130 -7.24 -19.26 1.48
CA SER A 130 -6.30 -20.18 2.11
C SER A 130 -5.81 -21.22 1.11
N THR A 131 -4.63 -21.76 1.34
CA THR A 131 -4.04 -22.86 0.58
C THR A 131 -3.59 -23.96 1.54
N GLN A 132 -3.45 -25.18 1.03
CA GLN A 132 -2.80 -26.29 1.74
C GLN A 132 -1.36 -26.52 1.26
N ILE A 133 -0.92 -25.77 0.24
CA ILE A 133 0.42 -25.93 -0.33
C ILE A 133 1.44 -25.28 0.58
N ASP A 134 2.36 -26.08 1.10
CA ASP A 134 3.44 -25.61 1.95
C ASP A 134 4.48 -24.78 1.17
N SER A 135 5.29 -24.00 1.89
CA SER A 135 6.28 -23.08 1.30
C SER A 135 5.69 -22.05 0.31
N THR A 136 4.40 -21.76 0.38
CA THR A 136 3.78 -20.78 -0.53
C THR A 136 4.16 -19.35 -0.14
N ALA A 137 4.65 -18.59 -1.12
CA ALA A 137 4.89 -17.16 -1.01
C ALA A 137 3.88 -16.39 -1.86
N ILE A 138 3.39 -15.24 -1.38
CA ILE A 138 2.39 -14.46 -2.11
C ILE A 138 2.70 -12.96 -2.16
N LEU A 139 2.27 -12.35 -3.27
CA LEU A 139 1.99 -10.93 -3.40
C LEU A 139 0.61 -10.76 -4.05
N TYR A 140 0.03 -9.58 -3.95
CA TYR A 140 -1.21 -9.25 -4.62
C TYR A 140 -1.30 -7.81 -5.10
N ASP A 141 -2.04 -7.65 -6.19
CA ASP A 141 -2.56 -6.37 -6.64
C ASP A 141 -4.08 -6.39 -6.48
N ALA A 142 -4.69 -5.24 -6.21
CA ALA A 142 -6.14 -5.16 -6.04
C ALA A 142 -6.69 -3.80 -6.44
N GLY A 143 -7.95 -3.73 -6.83
CA GLY A 143 -8.59 -2.46 -7.16
C GLY A 143 -10.04 -2.59 -7.58
N LEU A 144 -10.57 -1.48 -8.10
CA LEU A 144 -11.90 -1.42 -8.69
C LEU A 144 -11.76 -1.43 -10.21
N VAL A 145 -12.48 -2.34 -10.87
CA VAL A 145 -12.44 -2.51 -12.33
C VAL A 145 -13.85 -2.48 -12.88
N SER A 146 -14.03 -1.93 -14.07
CA SER A 146 -15.29 -1.92 -14.80
C SER A 146 -15.06 -2.14 -16.28
N LYS A 147 -16.02 -2.81 -16.94
CA LYS A 147 -15.97 -3.04 -18.40
C LYS A 147 -15.95 -1.74 -19.21
N GLN A 148 -16.54 -0.70 -18.66
CA GLN A 148 -16.54 0.66 -19.20
C GLN A 148 -15.90 1.61 -18.18
N GLN A 149 -15.59 2.84 -18.58
CA GLN A 149 -15.07 3.87 -17.68
C GLN A 149 -16.07 4.17 -16.54
N SER A 150 -15.70 3.83 -15.30
CA SER A 150 -16.51 4.08 -14.10
C SER A 150 -16.21 5.42 -13.42
N VAL A 151 -15.15 6.13 -13.82
CA VAL A 151 -14.72 7.42 -13.24
C VAL A 151 -14.28 8.41 -14.31
N LYS A 152 -14.58 9.70 -14.15
CA LYS A 152 -14.22 10.75 -15.13
C LYS A 152 -12.75 11.15 -15.10
N SER A 153 -12.10 11.08 -13.94
CA SER A 153 -10.67 11.31 -13.82
C SER A 153 -10.07 10.50 -12.67
N ILE A 154 -8.76 10.33 -12.74
CA ILE A 154 -7.93 9.74 -11.70
C ILE A 154 -7.09 10.85 -11.07
N SER A 155 -6.87 10.78 -9.77
CA SER A 155 -6.05 11.75 -9.05
C SER A 155 -5.21 11.05 -7.98
N TRP A 156 -3.99 11.54 -7.76
CA TRP A 156 -3.08 11.06 -6.73
C TRP A 156 -2.20 12.20 -6.20
N SER A 157 -1.55 12.00 -5.05
CA SER A 157 -0.48 12.88 -4.59
C SER A 157 0.86 12.31 -5.03
N ASP A 158 1.65 13.10 -5.75
CA ASP A 158 3.01 12.72 -6.12
C ASP A 158 3.94 12.66 -4.89
N VAL A 159 5.19 12.24 -5.12
CA VAL A 159 6.20 12.10 -4.05
C VAL A 159 6.59 13.43 -3.39
N TYR A 160 6.17 14.56 -3.95
CA TYR A 160 6.40 15.92 -3.44
C TYR A 160 5.15 16.55 -2.83
N ASP A 161 4.13 15.73 -2.52
CA ASP A 161 2.88 16.18 -1.89
C ASP A 161 2.00 17.05 -2.79
N LYS A 162 2.20 17.02 -4.12
CA LYS A 162 1.38 17.78 -5.06
C LYS A 162 0.30 16.90 -5.66
N MET A 163 -0.91 17.44 -5.71
CA MET A 163 -2.05 16.74 -6.32
C MET A 163 -1.89 16.72 -7.84
N GLN A 164 -1.92 15.52 -8.41
CA GLN A 164 -1.89 15.25 -9.84
C GLN A 164 -3.28 14.77 -10.28
N ILE A 165 -3.66 15.10 -11.51
CA ILE A 165 -4.95 14.73 -12.11
C ILE A 165 -4.70 14.22 -13.52
N SER A 166 -5.28 13.06 -13.85
CA SER A 166 -5.33 12.52 -15.20
C SER A 166 -6.78 12.36 -15.64
N SER A 167 -7.20 13.19 -16.60
CA SER A 167 -8.52 13.13 -17.24
C SER A 167 -8.51 12.33 -18.54
N LYS A 168 -7.31 12.10 -19.12
CA LYS A 168 -7.13 11.18 -20.24
C LYS A 168 -6.95 9.79 -19.66
N LEU A 169 -7.97 8.96 -19.83
CA LEU A 169 -7.83 7.57 -19.44
C LEU A 169 -6.76 6.91 -20.30
N ALA A 170 -5.78 6.29 -19.64
CA ALA A 170 -4.69 5.65 -20.33
C ALA A 170 -5.18 4.34 -20.98
N ASP A 171 -4.98 4.22 -22.29
CA ASP A 171 -5.26 3.00 -23.06
C ASP A 171 -4.43 1.80 -22.57
N THR A 172 -3.31 2.09 -21.91
CA THR A 172 -2.44 1.13 -21.23
C THR A 172 -2.33 1.47 -19.75
N THR A 173 -2.14 0.45 -18.91
CA THR A 173 -1.99 0.70 -17.48
C THR A 173 -0.72 1.50 -17.16
N GLN A 174 -0.86 2.47 -16.26
CA GLN A 174 0.22 3.23 -15.65
C GLN A 174 0.40 2.83 -14.19
N ASN A 175 1.66 2.59 -13.78
CA ASN A 175 2.05 2.47 -12.37
C ASN A 175 2.62 3.82 -11.90
N VAL A 176 2.18 4.29 -10.74
CA VAL A 176 2.46 5.68 -10.31
C VAL A 176 3.15 5.72 -8.95
N ALA A 177 4.20 6.53 -8.85
CA ALA A 177 4.87 6.83 -7.59
C ALA A 177 4.05 7.86 -6.81
N VAL A 178 3.70 7.52 -5.57
CA VAL A 178 2.77 8.30 -4.73
C VAL A 178 3.26 8.41 -3.30
N LYS A 179 2.99 9.53 -2.62
CA LYS A 179 3.36 9.71 -1.20
C LYS A 179 2.47 8.88 -0.26
N TYR A 180 1.16 9.10 -0.30
CA TYR A 180 0.19 8.49 0.64
C TYR A 180 -0.41 7.16 0.16
N ARG A 181 0.22 6.48 -0.81
CA ARG A 181 -0.21 5.18 -1.34
C ARG A 181 -1.70 5.10 -1.70
N THR A 182 -2.23 6.22 -2.19
CA THR A 182 -3.66 6.41 -2.44
C THR A 182 -3.86 6.84 -3.88
N ILE A 183 -4.88 6.27 -4.52
CA ILE A 183 -5.37 6.69 -5.83
C ILE A 183 -6.87 6.98 -5.74
N ILE A 184 -7.31 8.04 -6.41
CA ILE A 184 -8.67 8.57 -6.25
C ILE A 184 -9.36 8.61 -7.60
N GLY A 185 -10.52 7.97 -7.70
CA GLY A 185 -11.43 8.12 -8.82
C GLY A 185 -12.44 9.24 -8.57
N LYS A 186 -12.63 10.15 -9.54
CA LYS A 186 -13.60 11.26 -9.47
C LYS A 186 -14.74 11.06 -10.44
N ASN A 187 -15.96 11.25 -9.97
CA ASN A 187 -17.19 11.41 -10.75
C ASN A 187 -17.88 12.73 -10.40
N PRO A 188 -18.83 13.25 -11.22
CA PRO A 188 -19.53 14.50 -10.91
C PRO A 188 -20.11 14.55 -9.49
N SER A 189 -20.74 13.44 -9.07
CA SER A 189 -21.44 13.31 -7.79
C SER A 189 -20.55 12.96 -6.59
N GLY A 190 -19.26 12.71 -6.78
CA GLY A 190 -18.33 12.45 -5.68
C GLY A 190 -17.03 11.76 -6.08
N SER A 191 -16.26 11.34 -5.08
CA SER A 191 -14.94 10.73 -5.22
C SER A 191 -14.82 9.47 -4.36
N ILE A 192 -14.01 8.52 -4.83
CA ILE A 192 -13.65 7.31 -4.10
C ILE A 192 -12.13 7.15 -4.07
N ALA A 193 -11.56 7.03 -2.88
CA ALA A 193 -10.14 6.81 -2.68
C ALA A 193 -9.87 5.33 -2.40
N VAL A 194 -8.91 4.74 -3.11
CA VAL A 194 -8.44 3.37 -2.94
C VAL A 194 -7.02 3.39 -2.39
N PHE A 195 -6.78 2.69 -1.27
CA PHE A 195 -5.49 2.67 -0.58
C PHE A 195 -5.29 1.35 0.20
N PRO A 196 -4.04 0.93 0.46
CA PRO A 196 -3.78 -0.34 1.13
C PRO A 196 -3.94 -0.25 2.64
N ALA A 197 -3.93 -1.40 3.32
CA ALA A 197 -3.73 -1.44 4.77
C ALA A 197 -2.32 -0.88 5.11
N PRO A 198 -2.20 0.11 6.02
CA PRO A 198 -0.94 0.84 6.23
C PRO A 198 0.22 -0.01 6.75
N HIS A 199 -0.05 -1.12 7.46
CA HIS A 199 0.98 -1.96 8.10
C HIS A 199 1.04 -3.40 7.59
N GLN A 200 0.09 -3.83 6.74
CA GLN A 200 -0.01 -5.22 6.29
C GLN A 200 0.27 -5.38 4.80
N TYR A 201 0.66 -4.30 4.12
CA TYR A 201 0.76 -4.27 2.67
C TYR A 201 2.18 -4.29 2.13
N PHE A 202 3.17 -3.80 2.89
CA PHE A 202 4.56 -3.79 2.43
C PHE A 202 5.24 -5.08 2.86
N TYR A 203 5.78 -5.82 1.89
CA TYR A 203 6.63 -6.97 2.14
C TYR A 203 8.03 -6.47 2.53
N PRO A 204 8.78 -7.25 3.34
CA PRO A 204 10.02 -6.76 3.92
C PRO A 204 11.10 -6.60 2.85
N LEU A 205 11.80 -5.47 2.88
CA LEU A 205 12.87 -5.06 1.97
C LEU A 205 14.03 -4.46 2.78
N ASP A 206 15.23 -4.50 2.21
CA ASP A 206 16.41 -3.84 2.76
C ASP A 206 16.38 -2.33 2.44
N GLU A 207 15.82 -1.95 1.29
CA GLU A 207 15.71 -0.55 0.85
C GLU A 207 14.26 -0.04 0.78
N ALA A 208 14.07 1.22 1.18
CA ALA A 208 12.76 1.88 1.24
C ALA A 208 12.47 2.69 -0.04
N PHE A 209 12.23 2.00 -1.16
CA PHE A 209 11.88 2.66 -2.43
C PHE A 209 10.39 2.98 -2.57
N ASN A 210 10.09 4.02 -3.36
CA ASN A 210 8.75 4.20 -3.90
C ASN A 210 8.57 3.31 -5.13
N LEU A 211 8.09 2.09 -4.92
CA LEU A 211 7.94 1.08 -5.97
C LEU A 211 6.65 1.26 -6.80
N LYS A 212 6.14 2.49 -6.90
CA LYS A 212 4.93 2.82 -7.66
C LYS A 212 3.70 1.99 -7.22
N PHE A 213 3.31 2.17 -5.96
CA PHE A 213 2.36 1.30 -5.25
C PHE A 213 0.89 1.39 -5.70
N VAL A 214 0.57 2.23 -6.67
CA VAL A 214 -0.78 2.35 -7.24
C VAL A 214 -0.74 2.25 -8.75
N TRP A 215 -1.87 1.86 -9.34
CA TRP A 215 -2.04 1.71 -10.78
C TRP A 215 -3.39 2.25 -11.24
N TYR A 216 -3.47 2.65 -12.51
CA TYR A 216 -4.74 2.90 -13.20
C TYR A 216 -4.60 2.68 -14.71
N GLY A 217 -5.71 2.44 -15.40
CA GLY A 217 -5.76 2.29 -16.86
C GLY A 217 -6.51 1.04 -17.28
N ASN A 218 -6.49 0.78 -18.59
CA ASN A 218 -7.15 -0.39 -19.16
C ASN A 218 -6.29 -1.66 -19.05
N ASN A 219 -7.00 -2.80 -18.95
CA ASN A 219 -6.47 -4.16 -19.09
C ASN A 219 -5.28 -4.44 -18.17
N TYR A 220 -5.46 -4.21 -16.87
CA TYR A 220 -4.36 -4.27 -15.91
C TYR A 220 -3.63 -5.61 -15.94
N ARG A 221 -2.31 -5.53 -16.19
CA ARG A 221 -1.39 -6.67 -16.37
C ARG A 221 -1.88 -7.71 -17.40
N ASN A 222 -2.73 -7.31 -18.35
CA ASN A 222 -3.44 -8.18 -19.29
C ASN A 222 -4.28 -9.29 -18.61
N LEU A 223 -4.60 -9.12 -17.31
CA LEU A 223 -5.35 -10.09 -16.51
C LEU A 223 -6.71 -9.56 -16.08
N LEU A 224 -6.85 -8.24 -15.90
CA LEU A 224 -8.10 -7.59 -15.50
C LEU A 224 -8.67 -6.79 -16.67
N PRO A 225 -9.60 -7.33 -17.46
CA PRO A 225 -10.15 -6.64 -18.63
C PRO A 225 -11.02 -5.44 -18.22
N GLY A 226 -10.91 -4.35 -18.99
CA GLY A 226 -11.62 -3.09 -18.74
C GLY A 226 -10.77 -2.04 -18.05
N PHE A 227 -11.40 -0.92 -17.66
CA PHE A 227 -10.73 0.18 -16.98
C PHE A 227 -10.73 -0.06 -15.47
N GLY A 228 -9.61 0.22 -14.80
CA GLY A 228 -9.58 0.17 -13.34
C GLY A 228 -8.53 1.08 -12.72
N PHE A 229 -8.54 1.09 -11.40
CA PHE A 229 -7.55 1.74 -10.56
C PHE A 229 -7.45 1.04 -9.21
N GLY A 230 -6.25 1.04 -8.63
CA GLY A 230 -6.03 0.34 -7.37
C GLY A 230 -4.60 0.38 -6.85
N ILE A 231 -4.31 -0.57 -5.97
CA ILE A 231 -3.02 -0.79 -5.33
C ILE A 231 -2.27 -1.94 -6.00
N ARG A 232 -0.94 -1.87 -6.02
CA ARG A 232 -0.08 -2.95 -6.52
C ARG A 232 1.17 -3.18 -5.68
N GLN A 233 1.67 -4.40 -5.73
CA GLN A 233 2.95 -4.78 -5.14
C GLN A 233 3.95 -5.02 -6.26
N ASP A 234 5.19 -4.57 -6.05
CA ASP A 234 6.25 -4.85 -7.00
C ASP A 234 6.79 -6.26 -6.79
N LEU A 235 7.10 -6.97 -7.88
CA LEU A 235 7.60 -8.33 -7.76
C LEU A 235 9.04 -8.34 -7.26
N TYR A 236 9.84 -7.38 -7.70
CA TYR A 236 11.29 -7.39 -7.54
C TYR A 236 11.76 -6.48 -6.43
N GLY A 237 10.93 -5.60 -5.88
CA GLY A 237 11.27 -4.84 -4.68
C GLY A 237 12.54 -4.01 -4.87
N ASP A 238 13.52 -4.22 -3.99
CA ASP A 238 14.85 -3.63 -4.05
C ASP A 238 15.88 -4.47 -4.84
N ASN A 239 15.45 -5.56 -5.48
CA ASN A 239 16.27 -6.53 -6.21
C ASN A 239 17.34 -7.24 -5.36
N ARG A 240 17.12 -7.35 -4.04
CA ARG A 240 18.05 -8.03 -3.12
C ARG A 240 17.54 -9.40 -2.71
N TYR A 241 16.84 -9.47 -1.58
CA TYR A 241 16.26 -10.71 -1.06
C TYR A 241 14.80 -10.80 -1.49
N VAL A 242 13.91 -9.92 -1.00
CA VAL A 242 12.51 -9.86 -1.46
C VAL A 242 11.75 -11.18 -1.17
N PRO A 243 11.55 -11.56 0.10
CA PRO A 243 11.02 -12.87 0.49
C PRO A 243 9.51 -13.05 0.24
N TRP A 244 8.79 -12.01 -0.20
CA TRP A 244 7.32 -11.95 -0.31
C TRP A 244 6.59 -12.36 1.00
N PHE A 245 5.25 -12.32 1.03
CA PHE A 245 4.50 -12.73 2.23
C PHE A 245 4.39 -14.25 2.34
N ASN A 246 4.35 -14.75 3.58
CA ASN A 246 4.06 -16.15 3.86
C ASN A 246 2.59 -16.47 3.59
N ALA A 247 2.31 -17.64 3.02
CA ALA A 247 0.98 -18.25 3.03
C ALA A 247 1.04 -19.68 3.57
N PRO A 248 1.22 -19.86 4.90
CA PRO A 248 1.33 -21.20 5.47
C PRO A 248 0.04 -22.04 5.29
N PRO A 249 0.14 -23.37 5.18
CA PRO A 249 -1.02 -24.25 5.01
C PRO A 249 -2.13 -24.01 6.03
N GLY A 250 -3.37 -23.93 5.57
CA GLY A 250 -4.56 -23.77 6.40
C GLY A 250 -4.75 -22.37 7.00
N THR A 251 -3.80 -21.45 6.84
CA THR A 251 -3.94 -20.08 7.33
C THR A 251 -4.72 -19.20 6.34
N GLN A 252 -5.50 -18.26 6.86
CA GLN A 252 -6.23 -17.30 6.05
C GLN A 252 -5.36 -16.11 5.69
N GLN A 253 -5.15 -15.92 4.40
CA GLN A 253 -4.48 -14.76 3.82
C GLN A 253 -5.54 -13.74 3.41
N ARG A 254 -5.37 -12.50 3.86
CA ARG A 254 -6.35 -11.43 3.69
C ARG A 254 -5.83 -10.36 2.73
N LEU A 255 -6.02 -10.60 1.43
CA LEU A 255 -5.62 -9.68 0.36
C LEU A 255 -6.64 -8.56 0.29
N ASN A 256 -6.29 -7.36 0.77
CA ASN A 256 -7.29 -6.32 0.99
C ASN A 256 -6.88 -4.93 0.55
N PHE A 257 -7.89 -4.09 0.35
CA PHE A 257 -7.76 -2.65 0.15
C PHE A 257 -8.92 -1.91 0.81
N PHE A 258 -8.71 -0.64 1.11
CA PHE A 258 -9.72 0.26 1.65
C PHE A 258 -10.26 1.17 0.57
N CYS A 259 -11.53 1.52 0.74
CA CYS A 259 -12.25 2.49 -0.05
C CYS A 259 -12.85 3.55 0.87
N LEU A 260 -12.48 4.82 0.68
CA LEU A 260 -13.08 5.95 1.38
C LEU A 260 -13.91 6.78 0.40
N LEU A 261 -15.16 7.07 0.75
CA LEU A 261 -16.13 7.77 -0.07
C LEU A 261 -16.25 9.24 0.36
N SER A 262 -16.54 10.11 -0.61
CA SER A 262 -16.93 11.50 -0.34
C SER A 262 -17.77 12.05 -1.48
N THR A 263 -18.73 12.92 -1.19
CA THR A 263 -19.42 13.73 -2.21
C THR A 263 -18.57 14.90 -2.71
N GLY A 264 -17.40 15.13 -2.10
CA GLY A 264 -16.48 16.23 -2.41
C GLY A 264 -15.41 15.92 -3.47
N ILE A 265 -14.39 16.78 -3.51
CA ILE A 265 -13.28 16.73 -4.47
C ILE A 265 -12.10 15.86 -3.97
N PRO A 266 -11.20 15.39 -4.87
CA PRO A 266 -10.10 14.49 -4.52
C PRO A 266 -9.14 15.04 -3.44
N THR A 267 -8.82 16.33 -3.48
CA THR A 267 -7.90 16.95 -2.50
C THR A 267 -8.46 16.87 -1.06
N ALA A 268 -9.75 17.16 -0.89
CA ALA A 268 -10.41 17.07 0.41
C ALA A 268 -10.52 15.61 0.88
N LEU A 269 -10.84 14.69 -0.04
CA LEU A 269 -10.90 13.26 0.27
C LEU A 269 -9.52 12.71 0.67
N LEU A 270 -8.44 13.12 0.00
CA LEU A 270 -7.08 12.74 0.38
C LEU A 270 -6.72 13.24 1.79
N ALA A 271 -7.16 14.45 2.17
CA ALA A 271 -6.95 14.97 3.52
C ALA A 271 -7.61 14.08 4.59
N GLU A 272 -8.78 13.48 4.30
CA GLU A 272 -9.40 12.48 5.18
C GLU A 272 -8.60 11.18 5.24
N VAL A 273 -8.10 10.67 4.10
CA VAL A 273 -7.24 9.46 4.09
C VAL A 273 -5.99 9.67 4.94
N LYS A 274 -5.35 10.83 4.84
CA LYS A 274 -4.15 11.17 5.62
C LYS A 274 -4.37 11.12 7.13
N LYS A 275 -5.61 11.20 7.63
CA LYS A 275 -5.89 11.06 9.07
C LYS A 275 -5.58 9.66 9.59
N TYR A 276 -5.74 8.61 8.76
CA TYR A 276 -5.48 7.23 9.17
C TYR A 276 -3.99 6.92 9.37
N THR A 277 -3.09 7.72 8.78
CA THR A 277 -1.64 7.55 8.89
C THR A 277 -0.93 8.75 9.50
N HIS A 278 -1.70 9.73 10.02
CA HIS A 278 -1.17 10.99 10.53
C HIS A 278 -0.28 11.72 9.51
N ASN A 279 -0.72 11.80 8.26
CA ASN A 279 0.04 12.36 7.14
C ASN A 279 1.36 11.63 6.86
N ASP A 280 1.44 10.34 7.17
CA ASP A 280 2.67 9.53 7.16
C ASP A 280 3.75 10.12 8.09
N SER A 281 3.37 10.60 9.28
CA SER A 281 4.29 11.18 10.27
C SER A 281 4.03 10.64 11.68
N TYR A 282 5.10 10.53 12.47
CA TYR A 282 4.99 10.23 13.90
C TYR A 282 4.38 11.41 14.64
N LYS A 283 3.36 11.15 15.47
CA LYS A 283 2.78 12.17 16.34
C LYS A 283 3.73 12.49 17.50
N PRO A 284 4.07 13.77 17.74
CA PRO A 284 4.84 14.16 18.91
C PRO A 284 4.12 13.79 20.21
N LEU A 285 4.88 13.29 21.18
CA LEU A 285 4.41 13.07 22.54
C LEU A 285 4.96 14.18 23.45
N PRO A 286 4.12 14.86 24.25
CA PRO A 286 4.58 15.92 25.15
C PRO A 286 5.72 15.45 26.05
N GLY A 287 6.84 16.19 26.07
CA GLY A 287 8.03 15.86 26.85
C GLY A 287 8.99 14.84 26.21
N TYR A 288 8.67 14.29 25.04
CA TYR A 288 9.50 13.28 24.37
C TYR A 288 9.99 13.74 22.99
N LYS A 289 11.07 13.11 22.51
CA LYS A 289 11.59 13.23 21.15
C LYS A 289 11.38 11.91 20.41
N THR A 290 11.05 11.98 19.12
CA THR A 290 10.95 10.80 18.27
C THR A 290 12.35 10.38 17.83
N MET A 291 12.77 9.16 18.18
CA MET A 291 14.01 8.56 17.72
C MET A 291 13.72 7.43 16.73
N SER A 292 14.48 7.38 15.64
CA SER A 292 14.55 6.22 14.74
C SER A 292 16.00 5.79 14.59
N SER A 293 16.26 4.50 14.46
CA SER A 293 17.60 3.94 14.59
C SER A 293 17.92 2.95 13.48
N HIS A 294 19.22 2.81 13.21
CA HIS A 294 19.80 1.83 12.29
C HIS A 294 19.52 2.13 10.81
N PHE A 295 20.04 3.27 10.33
CA PHE A 295 19.93 3.66 8.91
C PHE A 295 21.27 3.61 8.18
N HIS A 296 21.24 3.02 6.98
CA HIS A 296 22.36 2.94 6.04
C HIS A 296 22.13 3.91 4.88
N ASN A 297 22.20 5.22 5.13
CA ASN A 297 21.97 6.21 4.05
C ASN A 297 23.11 6.25 3.02
N GLU A 298 24.26 5.67 3.35
CA GLU A 298 25.48 5.61 2.54
C GLU A 298 25.94 6.96 1.97
N PHE A 299 25.55 8.08 2.60
CA PHE A 299 25.89 9.42 2.13
C PHE A 299 27.38 9.74 2.35
N THR A 300 27.90 9.41 3.51
CA THR A 300 29.32 9.54 3.86
C THR A 300 30.18 8.73 2.90
N SER A 301 29.86 7.45 2.69
CA SER A 301 30.66 6.55 1.85
C SER A 301 30.50 6.82 0.34
N ARG A 302 29.27 6.90 -0.17
CA ARG A 302 28.99 6.98 -1.62
C ARG A 302 29.13 8.38 -2.20
N VAL A 303 29.10 9.43 -1.37
CA VAL A 303 29.10 10.83 -1.81
C VAL A 303 30.31 11.57 -1.28
N VAL A 304 30.47 11.68 0.05
CA VAL A 304 31.52 12.53 0.65
C VAL A 304 32.91 11.94 0.41
N LEU A 305 33.16 10.70 0.83
CA LEU A 305 34.46 10.04 0.64
C LEU A 305 34.74 9.73 -0.84
N ALA A 306 33.70 9.59 -1.65
CA ALA A 306 33.82 9.44 -3.10
C ALA A 306 34.12 10.77 -3.84
N GLY A 307 34.25 11.90 -3.13
CA GLY A 307 34.56 13.19 -3.72
C GLY A 307 33.46 13.76 -4.63
N LYS A 308 32.22 13.29 -4.49
CA LYS A 308 31.10 13.75 -5.32
C LYS A 308 30.57 15.08 -4.81
N PRO A 309 30.05 15.95 -5.69
CA PRO A 309 29.38 17.18 -5.25
C PRO A 309 28.13 16.85 -4.43
N PHE A 310 27.91 17.59 -3.35
CA PHE A 310 26.71 17.49 -2.53
C PHE A 310 26.23 18.86 -2.06
N THR A 311 24.95 18.94 -1.71
CA THR A 311 24.33 20.17 -1.19
C THR A 311 24.46 20.25 0.33
N ASP A 312 24.23 21.44 0.88
CA ASP A 312 24.23 21.66 2.33
C ASP A 312 23.23 20.75 3.07
N SER A 313 22.10 20.44 2.44
CA SER A 313 21.08 19.54 2.98
C SER A 313 20.76 18.41 2.01
N PRO A 314 21.32 17.20 2.23
CA PRO A 314 20.93 15.98 1.52
C PRO A 314 19.42 15.70 1.64
N SER A 315 18.86 14.98 0.66
CA SER A 315 17.43 14.69 0.60
C SER A 315 16.92 13.89 1.81
N PHE A 316 17.70 12.94 2.32
CA PHE A 316 17.31 12.11 3.47
C PHE A 316 17.00 12.92 4.73
N ILE A 317 17.66 14.07 4.93
CA ILE A 317 17.37 14.99 6.04
C ILE A 317 15.93 15.49 5.99
N LYS A 318 15.47 15.88 4.79
CA LYS A 318 14.10 16.35 4.57
C LYS A 318 13.10 15.23 4.80
N VAL A 319 13.45 13.99 4.42
CA VAL A 319 12.61 12.80 4.65
C VAL A 319 12.38 12.59 6.14
N PHE A 320 13.43 12.49 6.96
CA PHE A 320 13.27 12.27 8.40
C PHE A 320 12.52 13.39 9.11
N LYS A 321 12.78 14.66 8.75
CA LYS A 321 12.04 15.80 9.30
C LYS A 321 10.55 15.74 8.94
N ASN A 322 10.21 15.39 7.69
CA ASN A 322 8.83 15.24 7.26
C ASN A 322 8.11 14.06 7.94
N LEU A 323 8.84 13.02 8.34
CA LEU A 323 8.31 11.91 9.14
C LEU A 323 8.10 12.28 10.62
N GLY A 324 8.51 13.47 11.06
CA GLY A 324 8.42 13.87 12.47
C GLY A 324 9.48 13.22 13.36
N VAL A 325 10.61 12.80 12.79
CA VAL A 325 11.73 12.22 13.54
C VAL A 325 12.66 13.34 14.01
N ASN A 326 13.03 13.31 15.29
CA ASN A 326 13.93 14.28 15.91
C ASN A 326 15.36 13.75 16.02
N ILE A 327 15.54 12.45 16.22
CA ILE A 327 16.84 11.82 16.42
C ILE A 327 16.95 10.64 15.45
N VAL A 328 18.01 10.59 14.65
CA VAL A 328 18.28 9.50 13.71
C VAL A 328 19.64 8.91 14.03
N HIS A 329 19.67 7.62 14.38
CA HIS A 329 20.93 6.88 14.53
C HIS A 329 21.32 6.22 13.22
N LEU A 330 22.45 6.66 12.68
CA LEU A 330 23.08 6.12 11.48
C LEU A 330 23.90 4.90 11.85
N ALA A 331 23.94 3.91 10.96
CA ALA A 331 24.76 2.70 11.12
C ALA A 331 25.60 2.47 9.86
N GLU A 332 25.98 3.56 9.20
CA GLU A 332 26.29 3.63 7.76
C GLU A 332 27.35 2.64 7.26
N PHE A 333 28.32 2.28 8.10
CA PHE A 333 29.41 1.39 7.73
C PHE A 333 29.11 -0.10 7.90
N HIS A 334 27.83 -0.47 8.03
CA HIS A 334 27.40 -1.87 7.96
C HIS A 334 27.40 -2.32 6.49
N GLY A 335 28.51 -2.93 6.06
CA GLY A 335 28.71 -3.45 4.71
C GLY A 335 29.56 -2.55 3.81
N THR A 336 29.41 -1.23 3.86
CA THR A 336 30.12 -0.27 2.98
C THR A 336 31.30 0.48 3.61
N GLY A 337 31.98 -0.12 4.60
CA GLY A 337 33.18 0.47 5.23
C GLY A 337 34.23 -0.57 5.62
N HIS A 338 35.20 -0.15 6.44
CA HIS A 338 36.36 -0.96 6.81
C HIS A 338 36.38 -1.28 8.32
N PRO A 339 35.40 -2.05 8.85
CA PRO A 339 35.27 -2.29 10.29
C PRO A 339 36.45 -3.04 10.91
N ARG A 340 37.26 -3.71 10.09
CA ARG A 340 38.49 -4.43 10.50
C ARG A 340 39.77 -3.70 10.09
N GLY A 341 39.67 -2.45 9.64
CA GLY A 341 40.80 -1.67 9.16
C GLY A 341 41.09 -1.82 7.66
N PRO A 342 42.18 -1.21 7.17
CA PRO A 342 43.28 -0.62 7.95
C PRO A 342 42.86 0.59 8.80
N ASP A 343 43.53 0.81 9.94
CA ASP A 343 43.15 1.81 10.96
C ASP A 343 42.99 3.21 10.37
N GLU A 344 43.92 3.64 9.52
CA GLU A 344 43.85 4.96 8.87
C GLU A 344 42.54 5.16 8.10
N GLN A 345 42.12 4.16 7.34
CA GLN A 345 40.89 4.20 6.56
C GLN A 345 39.66 4.18 7.46
N ARG A 346 39.65 3.33 8.49
CA ARG A 346 38.53 3.24 9.44
C ARG A 346 38.36 4.54 10.25
N LEU A 347 39.47 5.13 10.69
CA LEU A 347 39.46 6.39 11.41
C LEU A 347 39.00 7.55 10.52
N LEU A 348 39.40 7.56 9.24
CA LEU A 348 38.89 8.53 8.26
C LEU A 348 37.37 8.41 8.07
N GLU A 349 36.86 7.20 7.88
CA GLU A 349 35.42 6.92 7.76
C GLU A 349 34.64 7.44 8.96
N LEU A 350 35.05 7.07 10.18
CA LEU A 350 34.39 7.48 11.41
C LEU A 350 34.46 9.00 11.59
N LYS A 351 35.64 9.61 11.39
CA LYS A 351 35.79 11.06 11.49
C LYS A 351 34.89 11.79 10.49
N THR A 352 34.81 11.32 9.24
CA THR A 352 33.94 11.93 8.23
C THR A 352 32.47 11.77 8.59
N LEU A 353 32.03 10.61 9.09
CA LEU A 353 30.65 10.40 9.55
C LEU A 353 30.29 11.34 10.71
N PHE A 354 31.16 11.47 11.71
CA PHE A 354 30.96 12.38 12.84
C PHE A 354 30.85 13.84 12.37
N ASN A 355 31.75 14.27 11.48
CA ASN A 355 31.72 15.63 10.91
C ASN A 355 30.43 15.87 10.12
N GLN A 356 29.93 14.87 9.36
CA GLN A 356 28.65 15.01 8.66
C GLN A 356 27.46 15.03 9.62
N CYS A 357 27.47 14.22 10.68
CA CYS A 357 26.43 14.24 11.70
C CYS A 357 26.35 15.59 12.40
N GLU A 358 27.49 16.17 12.80
CA GLU A 358 27.57 17.50 13.38
C GLU A 358 27.04 18.57 12.40
N ARG A 359 27.55 18.58 11.16
CA ARG A 359 27.16 19.54 10.12
C ARG A 359 25.66 19.52 9.81
N LEU A 360 25.05 18.35 9.81
CA LEU A 360 23.65 18.15 9.40
C LEU A 360 22.65 18.17 10.57
N SER A 361 23.14 18.20 11.81
CA SER A 361 22.33 18.34 13.01
C SER A 361 21.93 19.80 13.26
N SER A 362 20.88 20.00 14.04
CA SER A 362 20.39 21.30 14.51
C SER A 362 19.74 21.17 15.87
N ALA A 363 19.34 22.29 16.49
CA ALA A 363 18.67 22.29 17.79
C ALA A 363 17.42 21.39 17.88
N ASN A 364 16.78 21.10 16.74
CA ASN A 364 15.53 20.32 16.67
C ASN A 364 15.67 18.99 15.91
N PHE A 365 16.87 18.66 15.44
CA PHE A 365 17.14 17.44 14.66
C PHE A 365 18.57 16.95 14.89
N LEU A 366 18.75 15.74 15.39
CA LEU A 366 20.04 15.16 15.73
C LEU A 366 20.32 13.94 14.87
N LEU A 367 21.48 13.92 14.21
CA LEU A 367 22.07 12.70 13.68
C LEU A 367 23.04 12.14 14.71
N LEU A 368 22.86 10.87 15.06
CA LEU A 368 23.80 10.10 15.86
C LEU A 368 24.64 9.25 14.91
N PRO A 369 25.98 9.38 14.95
CA PRO A 369 26.90 8.64 14.09
C PRO A 369 26.96 7.15 14.43
#